data_AF-A0A520AFJ4-F1
#
_entry.id   AF-A0A520AFJ4-F1
#
_cell.length_a   1.000
_cell.length_b   1.000
_cell.length_c   1.000
_cell.angle_alpha   90.00
_cell.angle_beta   90.00
_cell.angle_gamma   90.00
#
_symmetry.space_group_name_H-M   'P 1'
#
loop_
_entity.id
_entity.type
_entity.pdbx_description
1 polymer ?
#
loop_
_entity_poly.entity_id
_entity_poly.type
_entity_poly.pdbx_seq_one_letter_code
_entity_poly.pdbx_strand_id
1 'polypeptide(L)'
;MQFAKEVKHLLYKEVLLEWRSKYAINGILLYVVSTIFVCFISFVTLENKITWNALFWIIMLFASINGVSKSFLQESKGRQLYNYIIASPAAIILAKTIYNVLMMVVLTTIALAVYIIVFSYSPPDFLMFYVSVILGSLSFSTIFTMVSAISAKAGNGGMLMAVLSFPLIIPVLIILIKLSKNAIDGLD
;
A
#
# COMPACT_ATOMS: atom_id res chain seq x y z
N MET A 1 28.68 -3.86 7.66
CA MET A 1 28.62 -3.69 6.18
C MET A 1 27.93 -4.86 5.45
N GLN A 2 27.98 -6.10 5.96
CA GLN A 2 27.37 -7.27 5.31
C GLN A 2 25.83 -7.21 5.24
N PHE A 3 25.17 -6.79 6.32
CA PHE A 3 23.70 -6.65 6.40
C PHE A 3 23.11 -5.68 5.35
N ALA A 4 23.70 -4.49 5.18
CA ALA A 4 23.23 -3.52 4.19
C ALA A 4 23.37 -4.04 2.75
N LYS A 5 24.41 -4.85 2.49
CA LYS A 5 24.63 -5.49 1.19
C LYS A 5 23.60 -6.60 0.95
N GLU A 6 23.27 -7.39 1.97
CA GLU A 6 22.17 -8.37 1.93
C GLU A 6 20.84 -7.71 1.58
N VAL A 7 20.46 -6.65 2.32
CA VAL A 7 19.22 -5.90 2.08
C VAL A 7 19.18 -5.36 0.65
N LYS A 8 20.28 -4.78 0.16
CA LYS A 8 20.34 -4.25 -1.21
C LYS A 8 20.15 -5.35 -2.28
N HIS A 9 20.77 -6.51 -2.10
CA HIS A 9 20.62 -7.63 -3.04
C HIS A 9 19.21 -8.25 -2.99
N LEU A 10 18.65 -8.40 -1.79
CA LEU A 10 17.28 -8.88 -1.61
C LEU A 10 16.28 -7.91 -2.22
N LEU A 11 16.46 -6.60 -2.03
CA LEU A 11 15.60 -5.58 -2.63
C LEU A 11 15.69 -5.62 -4.16
N TYR A 12 16.89 -5.74 -4.73
CA TYR A 12 17.07 -5.90 -6.18
C TYR A 12 16.36 -7.15 -6.71
N LYS A 13 16.44 -8.28 -5.97
CA LYS A 13 15.71 -9.51 -6.28
C LYS A 13 14.20 -9.25 -6.31
N GLU A 14 13.62 -8.57 -5.31
CA GLU A 14 12.18 -8.30 -5.28
C GLU A 14 11.75 -7.45 -6.49
N VAL A 15 12.49 -6.38 -6.80
CA VAL A 15 12.21 -5.51 -7.97
C VAL A 15 12.30 -6.30 -9.28
N LEU A 16 13.31 -7.15 -9.43
CA LEU A 16 13.51 -7.94 -10.64
C LEU A 16 12.42 -9.01 -10.82
N LEU A 17 11.96 -9.63 -9.73
CA LEU A 17 10.85 -10.58 -9.77
C LEU A 17 9.56 -9.91 -10.24
N GLU A 18 9.25 -8.72 -9.71
CA GLU A 18 8.05 -7.99 -10.09
C GLU A 18 8.10 -7.53 -11.56
N TRP A 19 9.24 -7.00 -11.99
CA TRP A 19 9.44 -6.57 -13.37
C TRP A 19 9.30 -7.73 -14.38
N ARG A 20 9.70 -8.94 -13.97
CA ARG A 20 9.49 -10.16 -14.77
C ARG A 20 8.04 -10.65 -14.72
N SER A 21 7.36 -10.44 -13.60
CA SER A 21 5.97 -10.85 -13.42
C SER A 21 5.01 -9.99 -14.24
N LYS A 22 5.25 -8.67 -14.38
CA LYS A 22 4.46 -7.65 -15.13
C LYS A 22 2.95 -7.55 -14.85
N TYR A 23 2.30 -8.61 -14.37
CA TYR A 23 0.86 -8.70 -14.21
C TYR A 23 0.38 -8.15 -12.87
N ALA A 24 1.19 -8.24 -11.81
CA ALA A 24 0.76 -7.82 -10.47
C ALA A 24 0.64 -6.30 -10.35
N ILE A 25 1.69 -5.51 -10.63
CA ILE A 25 1.59 -4.03 -10.65
C ILE A 25 0.49 -3.54 -11.60
N ASN A 26 0.48 -4.03 -12.84
CA ASN A 26 -0.47 -3.58 -13.86
C ASN A 26 -1.91 -3.88 -13.44
N GLY A 27 -2.16 -5.04 -12.82
CA GLY A 27 -3.46 -5.41 -12.31
C GLY A 27 -3.93 -4.48 -11.18
N ILE A 28 -3.06 -4.12 -10.24
CA ILE A 28 -3.43 -3.23 -9.12
C ILE A 28 -3.63 -1.79 -9.63
N LEU A 29 -2.78 -1.32 -10.55
CA LEU A 29 -2.93 0.02 -11.12
C LEU A 29 -4.23 0.13 -11.91
N LEU A 30 -4.56 -0.88 -12.73
CA LEU A 30 -5.84 -0.96 -13.42
C LEU A 30 -7.00 -1.00 -12.41
N TYR A 31 -6.90 -1.79 -11.35
CA TYR A 31 -7.90 -1.83 -10.28
C TYR A 31 -8.14 -0.45 -9.66
N VAL A 32 -7.09 0.28 -9.29
CA VAL A 32 -7.19 1.63 -8.70
C VAL A 32 -7.86 2.60 -9.66
N VAL A 33 -7.37 2.66 -10.90
CA VAL A 33 -7.90 3.57 -11.92
C VAL A 33 -9.37 3.24 -12.20
N SER A 34 -9.70 1.97 -12.42
CA SER A 34 -11.09 1.54 -12.62
C SER A 34 -11.98 1.88 -11.43
N THR A 35 -11.50 1.70 -10.20
CA THR A 35 -12.27 2.04 -8.99
C THR A 35 -12.53 3.55 -8.92
N ILE A 36 -11.52 4.38 -9.19
CA ILE A 36 -11.69 5.84 -9.26
C ILE A 36 -12.72 6.23 -10.33
N PHE A 37 -12.64 5.63 -11.52
CA PHE A 37 -13.61 5.87 -12.60
C PHE A 37 -15.03 5.45 -12.24
N VAL A 38 -15.21 4.27 -11.63
CA VAL A 38 -16.53 3.81 -11.17
C VAL A 38 -17.10 4.74 -10.12
N CYS A 39 -16.27 5.17 -9.17
CA CYS A 39 -16.66 6.17 -8.18
C CYS A 39 -17.06 7.50 -8.84
N PHE A 40 -16.31 7.95 -9.84
CA PHE A 40 -16.63 9.17 -10.59
C PHE A 40 -17.98 9.07 -11.29
N ILE A 41 -18.28 7.97 -11.98
CA ILE A 41 -19.58 7.78 -12.63
C ILE A 41 -20.72 7.72 -11.60
N SER A 42 -20.45 7.15 -10.42
CA SER A 42 -21.47 6.98 -9.37
C SER A 42 -21.85 8.29 -8.68
N PHE A 43 -20.89 9.20 -8.47
CA PHE A 43 -21.12 10.46 -7.76
C PHE A 43 -21.23 11.67 -8.68
N VAL A 44 -20.64 11.61 -9.88
CA VAL A 44 -20.47 12.69 -10.88
C VAL A 44 -19.65 13.89 -10.35
N THR A 45 -20.01 14.42 -9.19
CA THR A 45 -19.29 15.48 -8.46
C THR A 45 -19.34 15.22 -6.96
N LEU A 46 -18.23 15.49 -6.27
CA LEU A 46 -18.16 15.41 -4.80
C LEU A 46 -18.19 16.82 -4.21
N GLU A 47 -19.39 17.35 -3.95
CA GLU A 47 -19.55 18.69 -3.34
C GLU A 47 -19.00 18.75 -1.91
N ASN A 48 -19.06 17.63 -1.18
CA ASN A 48 -18.55 17.55 0.18
C ASN A 48 -17.09 17.10 0.20
N LYS A 49 -16.20 18.02 0.59
CA LYS A 49 -14.77 17.80 0.82
C LYS A 49 -14.45 16.61 1.73
N ILE A 50 -15.29 16.36 2.75
CA ILE A 50 -15.13 15.23 3.68
C ILE A 50 -15.35 13.90 2.94
N THR A 51 -16.35 13.85 2.05
CA THR A 51 -16.63 12.66 1.24
C THR A 51 -15.49 12.37 0.27
N TRP A 52 -14.91 13.41 -0.37
CA TRP A 52 -13.72 13.26 -1.22
C TRP A 52 -12.55 12.64 -0.45
N ASN A 53 -12.29 13.13 0.76
CA ASN A 53 -11.22 12.58 1.60
C ASN A 53 -11.46 11.13 2.01
N ALA A 54 -12.67 10.84 2.52
CA ALA A 54 -13.02 9.50 2.97
C ALA A 54 -12.96 8.49 1.81
N LEU A 55 -13.44 8.89 0.63
CA LEU A 55 -13.46 8.04 -0.55
C LEU A 55 -12.05 7.71 -1.04
N PHE A 56 -11.15 8.69 -1.06
CA PHE A 56 -9.73 8.45 -1.37
C PHE A 56 -9.16 7.35 -0.47
N TRP A 57 -9.28 7.49 0.86
CA TRP A 57 -8.72 6.50 1.79
C TRP A 57 -9.38 5.12 1.70
N ILE A 58 -10.67 5.04 1.37
CA ILE A 58 -11.37 3.77 1.11
C ILE A 58 -10.77 3.08 -0.12
N ILE A 59 -10.58 3.82 -1.22
CA ILE A 59 -9.94 3.27 -2.44
C ILE A 59 -8.53 2.78 -2.11
N MET A 60 -7.77 3.57 -1.36
CA MET A 60 -6.40 3.22 -0.97
C MET A 60 -6.31 2.00 -0.05
N LEU A 61 -7.27 1.83 0.87
CA LEU A 61 -7.38 0.63 1.70
C LEU A 61 -7.49 -0.62 0.82
N PHE A 62 -8.48 -0.68 -0.07
CA PHE A 62 -8.69 -1.87 -0.88
C PHE A 62 -7.57 -2.08 -1.91
N ALA A 63 -6.99 -1.01 -2.45
CA ALA A 63 -5.82 -1.09 -3.33
C ALA A 63 -4.62 -1.71 -2.60
N SER A 64 -4.35 -1.28 -1.37
CA SER A 64 -3.24 -1.80 -0.56
C SER A 64 -3.42 -3.26 -0.17
N ILE A 65 -4.67 -3.68 0.15
CA ILE A 65 -5.01 -5.08 0.38
C ILE A 65 -4.79 -5.89 -0.91
N ASN A 66 -5.13 -5.39 -2.09
CA ASN A 66 -4.90 -6.17 -3.31
C ASN A 66 -3.43 -6.21 -3.74
N GLY A 67 -2.66 -5.16 -3.43
CA GLY A 67 -1.26 -5.04 -3.84
C GLY A 67 -0.24 -5.65 -2.88
N VAL A 68 -0.21 -5.19 -1.63
CA VAL A 68 0.87 -5.53 -0.69
C VAL A 68 0.63 -6.85 0.04
N SER A 69 -0.65 -7.21 0.22
CA SER A 69 -1.03 -8.32 1.11
C SER A 69 -0.40 -9.67 0.71
N LYS A 70 -0.11 -9.84 -0.57
CA LYS A 70 0.32 -11.12 -1.14
C LYS A 70 1.84 -11.33 -1.12
N SER A 71 2.62 -10.36 -0.63
CA SER A 71 4.09 -10.35 -0.78
C SER A 71 4.80 -11.56 -0.14
N PHE A 72 4.38 -12.03 1.04
CA PHE A 72 4.91 -13.29 1.62
C PHE A 72 4.08 -14.52 1.26
N LEU A 73 2.77 -14.34 1.03
CA LEU A 73 1.85 -15.43 0.70
C LEU A 73 2.09 -16.05 -0.68
N GLN A 74 2.65 -15.29 -1.64
CA GLN A 74 2.96 -15.80 -2.98
C GLN A 74 4.25 -16.63 -3.05
N GLU A 75 5.14 -16.53 -2.05
CA GLU A 75 6.38 -17.31 -2.08
C GLU A 75 6.14 -18.76 -1.67
N SER A 76 6.65 -19.70 -2.48
CA SER A 76 6.59 -21.12 -2.14
C SER A 76 7.39 -21.42 -0.87
N LYS A 77 6.91 -22.40 -0.08
CA LYS A 77 7.57 -22.81 1.18
C LYS A 77 9.06 -23.13 0.97
N GLY A 78 9.41 -23.80 -0.14
CA GLY A 78 10.80 -24.14 -0.47
C GLY A 78 11.68 -22.92 -0.75
N ARG A 79 11.14 -21.90 -1.43
CA ARG A 79 11.89 -20.65 -1.70
C ARG A 79 12.09 -19.83 -0.43
N GLN A 80 11.10 -19.82 0.47
CA GLN A 80 11.24 -19.18 1.78
C GLN A 80 12.36 -19.85 2.60
N LEU A 81 12.36 -21.19 2.69
CA LEU A 81 13.41 -21.95 3.39
C LEU A 81 14.80 -21.67 2.81
N TYR A 82 14.93 -21.67 1.48
CA TYR A 82 16.19 -21.34 0.82
C TYR A 82 16.68 -19.92 1.18
N ASN A 83 15.79 -18.92 1.16
CA ASN A 83 16.14 -17.54 1.51
C ASN A 83 16.66 -17.43 2.97
N TYR A 84 16.09 -18.19 3.90
CA TYR A 84 16.54 -18.22 5.30
C TYR A 84 17.92 -18.87 5.50
N ILE A 85 18.39 -19.70 4.55
CA ILE A 85 19.73 -20.30 4.61
C ILE A 85 20.80 -19.30 4.14
N ILE A 86 20.47 -18.45 3.15
CA ILE A 86 21.44 -17.57 2.49
C ILE A 86 21.52 -16.15 3.05
N ALA A 87 20.52 -15.71 3.81
CA ALA A 87 20.44 -14.34 4.33
C ALA A 87 19.81 -14.29 5.72
N SER A 88 20.13 -13.23 6.46
CA SER A 88 19.56 -13.02 7.80
C SER A 88 18.03 -12.80 7.73
N PRO A 89 17.24 -13.37 8.68
CA PRO A 89 15.79 -13.17 8.72
C PRO A 89 15.37 -11.69 8.77
N ALA A 90 16.15 -10.87 9.49
CA ALA A 90 15.93 -9.44 9.58
C ALA A 90 16.15 -8.73 8.24
N ALA A 91 17.15 -9.12 7.44
CA ALA A 91 17.39 -8.52 6.13
C ALA A 91 16.26 -8.84 5.14
N ILE A 92 15.69 -10.06 5.21
CA ILE A 92 14.56 -10.48 4.37
C ILE A 92 13.32 -9.64 4.65
N ILE A 93 12.95 -9.50 5.93
CA ILE A 93 11.78 -8.71 6.33
C ILE A 93 11.99 -7.24 5.93
N LEU A 94 13.16 -6.67 6.25
CA LEU A 94 13.44 -5.26 5.99
C LEU A 94 13.49 -4.95 4.49
N ALA A 95 14.12 -5.79 3.67
CA ALA A 95 14.13 -5.62 2.22
C ALA A 95 12.72 -5.67 1.62
N LYS A 96 11.87 -6.61 2.06
CA LYS A 96 10.50 -6.74 1.54
C LYS A 96 9.60 -5.60 2.01
N THR A 97 9.75 -5.14 3.26
CA THR A 97 9.04 -3.95 3.75
C THR A 97 9.43 -2.71 2.95
N ILE A 98 10.72 -2.46 2.73
CA ILE A 98 11.17 -1.31 1.91
C ILE A 98 10.61 -1.40 0.50
N TYR A 99 10.67 -2.58 -0.13
CA TYR A 99 10.11 -2.79 -1.45
C TYR A 99 8.60 -2.49 -1.49
N ASN A 100 7.82 -3.01 -0.54
CA ASN A 100 6.38 -2.76 -0.47
C ASN A 100 6.05 -1.28 -0.20
N VAL A 101 6.85 -0.59 0.63
CA VAL A 101 6.75 0.85 0.85
C VAL A 101 6.97 1.62 -0.45
N LEU A 102 8.04 1.31 -1.19
CA LEU A 102 8.32 1.97 -2.47
C LEU A 102 7.20 1.74 -3.47
N MET A 103 6.71 0.51 -3.58
CA MET A 103 5.58 0.17 -4.44
C MET A 103 4.32 0.93 -4.05
N MET A 104 3.99 0.99 -2.75
CA MET A 104 2.84 1.74 -2.29
C MET A 104 2.98 3.23 -2.55
N VAL A 105 4.13 3.84 -2.29
CA VAL A 105 4.34 5.28 -2.57
C VAL A 105 4.12 5.60 -4.05
N VAL A 106 4.64 4.76 -4.96
CA VAL A 106 4.41 4.93 -6.40
C VAL A 106 2.91 4.81 -6.72
N LEU A 107 2.27 3.77 -6.20
CA LEU A 107 0.86 3.50 -6.46
C LEU A 107 -0.06 4.61 -5.91
N THR A 108 0.18 5.05 -4.68
CA THR A 108 -0.61 6.10 -4.01
C THR A 108 -0.41 7.46 -4.66
N THR A 109 0.80 7.75 -5.15
CA THR A 109 1.09 8.98 -5.91
C THR A 109 0.33 8.99 -7.25
N ILE A 110 0.36 7.88 -8.00
CA ILE A 110 -0.39 7.75 -9.25
C ILE A 110 -1.90 7.83 -8.97
N ALA A 111 -2.38 7.14 -7.94
CA ALA A 111 -3.77 7.17 -7.53
C ALA A 111 -4.24 8.60 -7.22
N LEU A 112 -3.46 9.35 -6.44
CA LEU A 112 -3.75 10.74 -6.11
C LEU A 112 -3.81 11.63 -7.36
N ALA A 113 -2.84 11.50 -8.27
CA ALA A 113 -2.83 12.27 -9.51
C ALA A 113 -4.09 12.01 -10.36
N VAL A 114 -4.44 10.73 -10.57
CA VAL A 114 -5.65 10.34 -11.30
C VAL A 114 -6.90 10.85 -10.57
N TYR A 115 -6.94 10.75 -9.25
CA TYR A 115 -8.09 11.16 -8.43
C TYR A 115 -8.34 12.67 -8.51
N ILE A 116 -7.30 13.49 -8.46
CA ILE A 116 -7.39 14.96 -8.61
C ILE A 116 -7.86 15.32 -10.02
N ILE A 117 -7.33 14.67 -11.06
CA ILE A 117 -7.72 14.94 -12.45
C ILE A 117 -9.20 14.59 -12.68
N VAL A 118 -9.62 13.41 -12.24
CA VAL A 118 -10.97 12.90 -12.49
C VAL A 118 -12.03 13.72 -11.74
N PHE A 119 -11.79 14.06 -10.47
CA PHE A 119 -12.73 14.86 -9.68
C PHE A 119 -12.55 16.37 -9.83
N SER A 120 -11.54 16.82 -10.58
CA SER A 120 -11.20 18.25 -10.78
C SER A 120 -11.10 19.04 -9.47
N TYR A 121 -10.61 18.40 -8.40
CA TYR A 121 -10.47 18.98 -7.07
C TYR A 121 -9.05 18.77 -6.54
N SER A 122 -8.43 19.85 -6.07
CA SER A 122 -7.15 19.82 -5.37
C SER A 122 -7.34 20.31 -3.93
N PRO A 123 -6.76 19.62 -2.93
CA PRO A 123 -6.67 20.15 -1.57
C PRO A 123 -5.97 21.52 -1.55
N PRO A 124 -6.40 22.47 -0.69
CA PRO A 124 -5.72 23.75 -0.51
C PRO A 124 -4.26 23.60 -0.09
N ASP A 125 -3.97 22.76 0.91
CA ASP A 125 -2.61 22.39 1.28
C ASP A 125 -2.23 21.04 0.67
N PHE A 126 -1.82 21.09 -0.61
CA PHE A 126 -1.40 19.91 -1.34
C PHE A 126 -0.20 19.21 -0.69
N LEU A 127 0.74 19.98 -0.11
CA LEU A 127 1.96 19.42 0.47
C LEU A 127 1.62 18.59 1.72
N MET A 128 0.81 19.14 2.62
CA MET A 128 0.35 18.43 3.82
C MET A 128 -0.48 17.20 3.45
N PHE A 129 -1.33 17.30 2.41
CA PHE A 129 -2.08 16.15 1.92
C PHE A 129 -1.12 15.07 1.37
N TYR A 130 -0.13 15.44 0.57
CA TYR A 130 0.84 14.48 0.02
C TYR A 130 1.69 13.81 1.11
N VAL A 131 2.09 14.55 2.15
CA VAL A 131 2.75 13.97 3.33
C VAL A 131 1.85 12.94 4.01
N SER A 132 0.54 13.23 4.15
CA SER A 132 -0.42 12.25 4.69
C SER A 132 -0.48 10.99 3.83
N VAL A 133 -0.41 11.11 2.50
CA VAL A 133 -0.37 9.99 1.55
C VAL A 133 0.90 9.16 1.71
N ILE A 134 2.07 9.78 1.86
CA ILE A 134 3.34 9.08 2.11
C ILE A 134 3.27 8.32 3.44
N LEU A 135 2.79 8.96 4.51
CA LEU A 135 2.61 8.33 5.82
C LEU A 135 1.65 7.14 5.74
N GLY A 136 0.53 7.31 5.04
CA GLY A 136 -0.42 6.21 4.80
C GLY A 136 0.21 5.05 4.03
N SER A 137 1.02 5.36 3.01
CA SER A 137 1.77 4.36 2.23
C SER A 137 2.73 3.56 3.12
N LEU A 138 3.46 4.24 4.01
CA LEU A 138 4.37 3.63 4.99
C LEU A 138 3.61 2.73 5.97
N SER A 139 2.53 3.24 6.56
CA SER A 139 1.74 2.50 7.55
C SER A 139 1.08 1.28 6.94
N PHE A 140 0.40 1.42 5.80
CA PHE A 140 -0.26 0.30 5.11
C PHE A 140 0.75 -0.77 4.72
N SER A 141 1.86 -0.36 4.09
CA SER A 141 2.89 -1.30 3.65
C SER A 141 3.46 -2.10 4.81
N THR A 142 3.78 -1.42 5.92
CA THR A 142 4.40 -2.08 7.08
C THR A 142 3.43 -3.05 7.74
N ILE A 143 2.18 -2.64 7.97
CA ILE A 143 1.15 -3.49 8.58
C ILE A 143 0.87 -4.71 7.71
N PHE A 144 0.59 -4.51 6.41
CA PHE A 144 0.26 -5.63 5.52
C PHE A 144 1.45 -6.56 5.31
N THR A 145 2.68 -6.04 5.27
CA THR A 145 3.89 -6.88 5.16
C THR A 145 4.04 -7.76 6.41
N MET A 146 3.85 -7.20 7.60
CA MET A 146 3.92 -7.94 8.86
C MET A 146 2.80 -8.99 8.97
N VAL A 147 1.56 -8.62 8.66
CA VAL A 147 0.42 -9.55 8.66
C VAL A 147 0.61 -10.65 7.62
N SER A 148 1.13 -10.33 6.43
CA SER A 148 1.46 -11.30 5.38
C SER A 148 2.51 -12.30 5.86
N ALA A 149 3.54 -11.84 6.57
CA ALA A 149 4.59 -12.70 7.10
C ALA A 149 4.06 -13.71 8.13
N ILE A 150 3.21 -13.25 9.07
CA ILE A 150 2.56 -14.10 10.07
C ILE A 150 1.61 -15.09 9.37
N SER A 151 0.79 -14.57 8.46
CA SER A 151 -0.23 -15.34 7.77
C SER A 151 0.35 -16.41 6.84
N ALA A 152 1.49 -16.16 6.21
CA ALA A 152 2.18 -17.13 5.36
C ALA A 152 2.69 -18.37 6.11
N LYS A 153 2.77 -18.30 7.45
CA LYS A 153 3.13 -19.45 8.30
C LYS A 153 1.92 -20.18 8.86
N ALA A 154 0.71 -19.65 8.71
CA ALA A 154 -0.52 -20.28 9.14
C ALA A 154 -1.09 -21.23 8.07
N GLY A 155 -1.84 -22.25 8.50
CA GLY A 155 -2.47 -23.22 7.58
C GLY A 155 -3.52 -22.62 6.65
N ASN A 156 -4.16 -21.52 7.05
CA ASN A 156 -5.16 -20.79 6.26
C ASN A 156 -4.77 -19.30 6.13
N GLY A 157 -3.60 -19.04 5.55
CA GLY A 157 -2.99 -17.70 5.49
C GLY A 157 -3.87 -16.61 4.85
N GLY A 158 -4.72 -16.97 3.88
CA GLY A 158 -5.66 -16.01 3.28
C GLY A 158 -6.72 -15.51 4.27
N MET A 159 -7.34 -16.42 5.02
CA MET A 159 -8.34 -16.06 6.03
C MET A 159 -7.71 -15.27 7.18
N LEU A 160 -6.55 -15.72 7.68
CA LEU A 160 -5.86 -15.05 8.78
C LEU A 160 -5.46 -13.62 8.40
N MET A 161 -5.05 -13.43 7.14
CA MET A 161 -4.72 -12.10 6.63
C MET A 161 -5.91 -11.14 6.67
N ALA A 162 -7.09 -11.57 6.25
CA ALA A 162 -8.29 -10.74 6.30
C ALA A 162 -8.66 -10.39 7.75
N VAL A 163 -8.72 -11.39 8.63
CA VAL A 163 -9.14 -11.22 10.04
C VAL A 163 -8.21 -10.29 10.82
N LEU A 164 -6.89 -10.40 10.63
CA LEU A 164 -5.92 -9.57 11.35
C LEU A 164 -5.76 -8.17 10.77
N SER A 165 -5.91 -8.00 9.45
CA SER A 165 -5.63 -6.72 8.81
C SER A 165 -6.62 -5.63 9.17
N PHE A 166 -7.93 -5.94 9.19
CA PHE A 166 -8.96 -4.94 9.41
C PHE A 166 -8.86 -4.26 10.79
N PRO A 167 -8.70 -4.98 11.92
CA PRO A 167 -8.51 -4.34 13.23
C PRO A 167 -7.30 -3.42 13.29
N LEU A 168 -6.21 -3.76 12.60
CA LEU A 168 -4.97 -2.97 12.59
C LEU A 168 -5.06 -1.74 11.69
N ILE A 169 -5.79 -1.84 10.58
CA ILE A 169 -5.86 -0.75 9.59
C ILE A 169 -6.85 0.34 9.98
N ILE A 170 -7.89 0.01 10.75
CA ILE A 170 -8.94 0.97 11.15
C ILE A 170 -8.36 2.15 11.96
N PRO A 171 -7.56 1.94 13.03
CA PRO A 171 -6.96 3.06 13.76
C PRO A 171 -6.09 3.96 12.89
N VAL A 172 -5.34 3.34 11.96
CA VAL A 172 -4.49 4.06 11.02
C VAL A 172 -5.35 4.90 10.06
N LEU A 173 -6.42 4.34 9.52
CA LEU A 173 -7.36 5.06 8.66
C LEU A 173 -7.99 6.26 9.38
N ILE A 174 -8.39 6.11 10.63
CA ILE A 174 -8.96 7.21 11.43
C ILE A 174 -7.96 8.37 11.54
N ILE A 175 -6.69 8.07 11.81
CA ILE A 175 -5.63 9.08 11.92
C ILE A 175 -5.37 9.74 10.56
N LEU A 176 -5.27 8.94 9.49
CA LEU A 176 -5.00 9.45 8.14
C LEU A 176 -6.13 10.34 7.63
N ILE A 177 -7.40 9.95 7.83
CA ILE A 177 -8.56 10.76 7.45
C ILE A 177 -8.56 12.08 8.22
N LYS A 178 -8.24 12.08 9.52
CA LYS A 178 -8.13 13.32 10.31
C LYS A 178 -6.98 14.21 9.83
N LEU A 179 -5.80 13.64 9.61
CA LEU A 179 -4.63 14.38 9.15
C LEU A 179 -4.83 15.03 7.78
N SER A 180 -5.38 14.26 6.84
CA SER A 180 -5.71 14.73 5.49
C SER A 180 -6.87 15.72 5.48
N LYS A 181 -7.82 15.61 6.43
CA LYS A 181 -8.87 16.62 6.61
C LYS A 181 -8.28 17.99 6.95
N ASN A 182 -7.28 18.07 7.83
CA ASN A 182 -6.63 19.34 8.15
C ASN A 182 -6.00 20.00 6.90
N ALA A 183 -5.43 19.20 5.99
CA ALA A 183 -4.89 19.70 4.72
C ALA A 183 -5.97 20.22 3.75
N ILE A 184 -7.20 19.70 3.88
CA ILE A 184 -8.37 20.05 3.06
C ILE A 184 -9.11 21.29 3.60
N ASP A 185 -9.16 21.42 4.93
CA ASP A 185 -9.78 22.56 5.60
C ASP A 185 -8.86 23.80 5.56
N GLY A 186 -7.54 23.60 5.48
CA GLY A 186 -6.53 24.66 5.53
C GLY A 186 -6.06 24.91 6.96
N LEU A 187 -4.82 25.36 7.10
CA LEU A 187 -4.27 25.83 8.38
C LEU A 187 -4.69 27.30 8.55
N ASP A 188 -5.76 27.54 9.31
CA ASP A 188 -5.95 28.83 9.99
C ASP A 188 -5.16 28.85 11.30
#